data_AF-A0A969Q1I3-F1
#
_entry.id   AF-A0A969Q1I3-F1
#
_cell.length_a   1.000
_cell.length_b   1.000
_cell.length_c   1.000
_cell.angle_alpha   90.00
_cell.angle_beta   90.00
_cell.angle_gamma   90.00
#
_symmetry.space_group_name_H-M   'P 1'
#
loop_
_entity.id
_entity.type
_entity.pdbx_description
1 polymer ?
#
loop_
_entity_poly.entity_id
_entity_poly.type
_entity_poly.pdbx_seq_one_letter_code
_entity_poly.pdbx_strand_id
1 'polypeptide(L)' 'NPVKYCSTLVHENTAVVAGYGTGSIAQFLLEGKLHKPGIFPVEQVLSTDLFEEAMASRRVEIHREINFI' A
#
# COMPACT_ATOMS: atom_id res chain seq x y z
N ASN A 1 -3.50 -14.31 23.11
CA ASN A 1 -3.14 -15.13 21.94
C ASN A 1 -2.61 -14.24 20.84
N PRO A 2 -1.41 -14.50 20.28
CA PRO A 2 -0.87 -13.72 19.17
C PRO A 2 -1.65 -14.03 17.87
N VAL A 3 -2.00 -12.99 17.12
CA VAL A 3 -2.66 -13.10 15.80
C VAL A 3 -1.60 -12.92 14.72
N LYS A 4 -1.52 -13.83 13.75
CA LYS A 4 -0.68 -13.66 12.55
C LYS A 4 -1.54 -13.15 11.39
N TYR A 5 -1.05 -12.10 10.74
CA TYR A 5 -1.63 -11.56 9.52
C TYR A 5 -0.69 -11.87 8.35
N CYS A 6 -1.25 -12.43 7.28
CA CYS A 6 -0.55 -12.63 6.01
C CYS A 6 -1.32 -11.89 4.92
N SER A 7 -0.60 -11.21 4.03
CA SER A 7 -1.14 -10.58 2.84
C SER A 7 -0.27 -10.96 1.66
N THR A 8 -0.92 -11.34 0.56
CA THR A 8 -0.24 -11.72 -0.68
C THR A 8 -0.77 -10.89 -1.82
N LEU A 9 0.12 -10.46 -2.69
CA LEU A 9 -0.20 -9.78 -3.94
C LEU A 9 0.41 -10.57 -5.09
N VAL A 10 -0.41 -10.93 -6.07
CA VAL A 10 0.03 -11.56 -7.32
C VAL A 10 -0.44 -10.69 -8.47
N HIS A 11 0.47 -10.33 -9.37
CA HIS A 11 0.15 -9.58 -10.58
C HIS A 11 1.00 -10.07 -11.74
N GLU A 12 0.42 -10.12 -12.93
CA GLU A 12 1.06 -10.63 -14.14
C GLU A 12 2.34 -9.85 -14.50
N ASN A 13 2.35 -8.55 -14.21
CA ASN A 13 3.48 -7.66 -14.46
C ASN A 13 3.98 -7.01 -13.17
N THR A 14 5.08 -7.52 -12.62
CA THR A 14 5.72 -7.01 -11.40
C THR A 14 6.17 -5.56 -11.53
N ALA A 15 6.68 -5.15 -12.70
CA ALA A 15 7.16 -3.79 -12.91
C ALA A 15 6.02 -2.77 -12.82
N VAL A 16 4.84 -3.11 -13.33
CA VAL A 16 3.65 -2.26 -13.25
C VAL A 16 3.22 -2.04 -11.80
N VAL A 17 3.12 -3.10 -10.99
CA VAL A 17 2.70 -2.96 -9.58
C VAL A 17 3.76 -2.28 -8.71
N ALA A 18 5.04 -2.53 -8.96
CA ALA A 18 6.10 -1.76 -8.32
C ALA A 18 5.96 -0.26 -8.62
N GLY A 19 5.66 0.09 -9.89
CA GLY A 19 5.37 1.45 -10.30
C GLY A 19 4.13 2.05 -9.63
N TYR A 20 3.09 1.25 -9.37
CA TYR A 20 1.90 1.68 -8.64
C TYR A 20 2.21 2.17 -7.24
N GLY A 21 3.10 1.48 -6.50
CA GLY A 21 3.53 1.92 -5.17
C GLY A 21 4.11 3.34 -5.21
N THR A 22 5.17 3.55 -5.99
CA THR A 22 5.83 4.87 -6.12
C THR A 22 4.89 5.94 -6.68
N GLY A 23 4.12 5.61 -7.72
CA GLY A 23 3.17 6.52 -8.33
C GLY A 23 2.07 6.98 -7.37
N SER A 24 1.65 6.13 -6.45
CA SER A 24 0.65 6.48 -5.42
C SER A 24 1.19 7.49 -4.42
N ILE A 25 2.45 7.33 -3.99
CA ILE A 25 3.12 8.30 -3.12
C ILE A 25 3.24 9.66 -3.80
N ALA A 26 3.69 9.68 -5.06
CA ALA A 26 3.79 10.92 -5.83
C ALA A 26 2.43 11.61 -5.98
N GLN A 27 1.38 10.85 -6.33
CA GLN A 27 0.03 11.36 -6.43
C GLN A 27 -0.45 11.97 -5.10
N PHE A 28 -0.31 11.27 -3.98
CA PHE A 28 -0.80 11.75 -2.69
C PHE A 28 -0.01 12.95 -2.14
N LEU A 29 1.28 13.08 -2.48
CA LEU A 29 2.05 14.29 -2.21
C LEU A 29 1.48 15.49 -3.00
N LEU A 30 1.18 15.30 -4.29
CA LEU A 30 0.63 16.35 -5.15
C LEU A 30 -0.81 16.74 -4.76
N GLU A 31 -1.61 15.79 -4.27
CA GLU A 31 -2.96 16.01 -3.76
C GLU A 31 -2.98 16.63 -2.35
N GLY A 32 -1.84 16.71 -1.67
CA GLY A 32 -1.78 17.13 -0.27
C GLY A 32 -2.44 16.13 0.70
N LYS A 33 -2.51 14.85 0.34
CA LYS A 33 -2.93 13.78 1.25
C LYS A 33 -1.79 13.31 2.15
N LEU A 34 -0.54 13.46 1.68
CA LEU A 34 0.66 13.20 2.47
C LEU A 34 1.41 14.50 2.75
N HIS A 35 1.59 14.82 4.04
CA HIS A 35 2.26 16.03 4.50
C HIS A 35 3.24 15.70 5.62
N LYS A 36 4.36 15.05 5.29
CA LYS A 36 5.42 14.75 6.25
C LYS A 36 6.79 15.03 5.63
N PRO A 37 7.32 16.26 5.78
CA PRO A 37 8.59 16.64 5.17
C PRO A 37 9.76 15.92 5.84
N GLY A 38 10.66 15.34 5.05
CA GLY A 38 11.84 14.61 5.52
C GLY A 38 11.99 13.25 4.82
N ILE A 39 12.91 12.43 5.34
CA ILE A 39 13.15 11.06 4.85
C ILE A 39 12.50 10.10 5.84
N PHE A 40 11.49 9.35 5.39
CA PHE A 40 10.76 8.41 6.21
C PHE A 40 10.52 7.10 5.46
N PRO A 41 10.46 5.96 6.17
CA PRO A 41 9.90 4.74 5.63
C PRO A 41 8.44 4.95 5.22
N VAL A 42 7.99 4.26 4.16
CA VAL A 42 6.64 4.44 3.59
C VAL A 42 5.56 4.12 4.62
N GLU A 43 5.74 3.07 5.42
CA GLU A 43 4.81 2.65 6.47
C GLU A 43 4.64 3.68 7.61
N GLN A 44 5.52 4.68 7.71
CA GLN A 44 5.38 5.77 8.67
C GLN A 44 4.63 7.00 8.12
N VAL A 45 4.30 6.98 6.83
CA VAL A 45 3.70 8.12 6.12
C VAL A 45 2.38 7.73 5.47
N LEU A 46 2.33 6.53 4.90
CA LEU A 46 1.17 5.96 4.23
C LEU A 46 0.36 5.11 5.21
N SER A 47 -0.85 5.55 5.55
CA SER A 47 -1.78 4.73 6.32
C SER A 47 -2.28 3.54 5.51
N THR A 48 -2.77 2.50 6.19
CA THR A 48 -3.42 1.35 5.54
C THR A 48 -4.58 1.80 4.66
N ASP A 49 -5.42 2.75 5.11
CA ASP A 49 -6.57 3.24 4.35
C ASP A 49 -6.15 3.89 3.02
N LEU A 50 -5.12 4.75 3.04
CA LEU A 50 -4.60 5.38 1.82
C LEU A 50 -3.93 4.36 0.89
N PHE A 51 -3.25 3.36 1.46
CA PHE A 51 -2.71 2.25 0.68
C PHE A 51 -3.83 1.45 -0.02
N GLU A 52 -4.90 1.12 0.70
CA GLU A 52 -6.06 0.42 0.15
C GLU A 52 -6.78 1.23 -0.95
N GLU A 53 -6.96 2.55 -0.73
CA GLU A 53 -7.49 3.48 -1.74
C GLU A 53 -6.61 3.48 -3.02
N ALA A 54 -5.30 3.57 -2.84
CA ALA A 54 -4.34 3.58 -3.94
C ALA A 54 -4.37 2.27 -4.76
N MET A 55 -4.45 1.12 -4.10
CA MET A 55 -4.52 -0.19 -4.75
C MET A 55 -5.87 -0.40 -5.46
N ALA A 56 -6.98 -0.05 -4.79
CA ALA A 56 -8.32 -0.17 -5.36
C ALA A 56 -8.49 0.68 -6.63
N SER A 57 -8.01 1.93 -6.63
CA SER A 57 -8.06 2.81 -7.81
C SER A 57 -7.26 2.28 -9.02
N ARG A 58 -6.30 1.38 -8.78
CA ARG A 58 -5.46 0.72 -9.79
C ARG A 58 -5.89 -0.72 -10.09
N ARG A 59 -7.05 -1.14 -9.57
CA ARG A 59 -7.61 -2.48 -9.73
C ARG A 59 -6.67 -3.59 -9.25
N VAL A 60 -5.91 -3.30 -8.19
CA VAL A 60 -5.08 -4.28 -7.50
C VAL A 60 -5.89 -4.86 -6.34
N GLU A 61 -6.13 -6.16 -6.38
CA GLU A 61 -6.80 -6.88 -5.29
C GLU A 61 -5.80 -7.28 -4.20
N ILE A 62 -6.15 -7.02 -2.94
CA ILE A 62 -5.37 -7.42 -1.77
C ILE A 62 -6.07 -8.61 -1.11
N HIS A 63 -5.44 -9.78 -1.14
CA HIS A 63 -5.94 -10.96 -0.46
C HIS A 63 -5.43 -11.01 0.99
N ARG A 64 -6.35 -11.17 1.95
CA ARG A 64 -6.05 -11.23 3.39
C ARG A 64 -6.41 -12.59 3.96
N GLU A 65 -5.54 -13.10 4.82
CA GLU A 65 -5.78 -14.31 5.59
C GLU A 65 -5.47 -14.06 7.06
N ILE A 66 -6.41 -14.41 7.94
CA ILE A 66 -6.23 -14.34 9.39
C ILE A 66 -6.15 -15.76 9.90
N ASN A 67 -4.99 -16.11 10.47
CA ASN A 67 -4.76 -17.42 11.05
C ASN A 67 -4.66 -17.32 12.57
N PHE A 68 -5.48 -18.11 13.27
CA PHE A 68 -5.40 -18.28 14.72
C PHE A 68 -4.40 -19.40 15.02
N ILE A 69 -3.41 -19.12 15.88
CA ILE A 69 -2.45 -20.10 16.40
C ILE A 69 -2.84 -20.44 17.84
#